data_AF-A0A3D0EWA9-F1
#
_entry.id   AF-A0A3D0EWA9-F1
#
_cell.length_a   1.000
_cell.length_b   1.000
_cell.length_c   1.000
_cell.angle_alpha   90.00
_cell.angle_beta   90.00
_cell.angle_gamma   90.00
#
_symmetry.space_group_name_H-M   'P 1'
#
loop_
_entity.id
_entity.type
_entity.pdbx_description
1 polymer ?
#
loop_
_entity_poly.entity_id
_entity_poly.type
_entity_poly.pdbx_seq_one_letter_code
_entity_poly.pdbx_strand_id
1 'polypeptide(L)'
;PDHDTGGIYESYGRGWLIKPDKAKDAYLKMGEWNKMKIICNGDTVTTYLNGHEMVKLTDEKIGNGKGGIALQIHDGGGIKVKWRNIYLTEL
;
A
#
# COMPACT_ATOMS: atom_id res chain seq x y z
N PRO A 1 -4.98 -7.68 11.41
CA PRO A 1 -3.89 -8.68 11.25
C PRO A 1 -4.29 -9.66 10.15
N ASP A 2 -3.33 -10.26 9.44
CA ASP A 2 -3.57 -11.33 8.44
C ASP A 2 -4.28 -10.91 7.14
N HIS A 3 -4.16 -9.64 6.73
CA HIS A 3 -4.77 -9.11 5.51
C HIS A 3 -3.76 -8.37 4.62
N ASP A 4 -2.59 -8.98 4.38
CA ASP A 4 -1.66 -8.59 3.31
C ASP A 4 -1.30 -7.08 3.30
N THR A 5 -1.14 -6.46 4.48
CA THR A 5 -0.95 -5.00 4.59
C THR A 5 0.34 -4.57 3.88
N GLY A 6 0.23 -3.54 3.04
CA GLY A 6 1.35 -3.04 2.25
C GLY A 6 1.56 -3.80 0.93
N GLY A 7 0.74 -4.82 0.61
CA GLY A 7 0.71 -5.41 -0.72
C GLY A 7 0.15 -4.45 -1.79
N ILE A 8 0.26 -4.85 -3.07
CA ILE A 8 -0.22 -4.06 -4.21
C ILE A 8 -1.37 -4.80 -4.89
N TYR A 9 -2.51 -4.13 -4.93
CA TYR A 9 -3.75 -4.61 -5.54
C TYR A 9 -4.27 -3.59 -6.55
N GLU A 10 -4.58 -4.06 -7.76
CA GLU A 10 -5.15 -3.24 -8.84
C GLU A 10 -6.68 -3.36 -8.84
N SER A 11 -7.36 -2.38 -8.23
CA SER A 11 -8.83 -2.31 -8.22
C SER A 11 -9.39 -2.21 -9.63
N TYR A 12 -10.48 -2.96 -9.89
CA TYR A 12 -11.16 -3.04 -11.20
C TYR A 12 -10.26 -3.53 -12.36
N GLY A 13 -9.09 -4.07 -12.04
CA GLY A 13 -8.15 -4.59 -13.02
C GLY A 13 -7.66 -5.98 -12.63
N ARG A 14 -6.34 -6.15 -12.59
CA ARG A 14 -5.68 -7.45 -12.45
C ARG A 14 -5.82 -8.09 -11.05
N GLY A 15 -6.33 -7.37 -10.05
CA GLY A 15 -6.43 -7.87 -8.69
C GLY A 15 -5.08 -7.85 -7.95
N TRP A 16 -4.78 -8.88 -7.16
CA TRP A 16 -3.52 -8.94 -6.39
C TRP A 16 -2.32 -9.09 -7.33
N LEU A 17 -1.48 -8.06 -7.42
CA LEU A 17 -0.25 -8.09 -8.21
C LEU A 17 0.91 -8.70 -7.40
N ILE A 18 0.99 -8.32 -6.12
CA ILE A 18 1.96 -8.89 -5.17
C ILE A 18 1.41 -8.77 -3.74
N LYS A 19 1.60 -9.84 -2.96
CA LYS A 19 1.31 -9.89 -1.53
C LYS A 19 2.61 -9.89 -0.73
N PRO A 20 2.65 -9.26 0.46
CA PRO A 20 3.80 -9.40 1.34
C PRO A 20 3.95 -10.84 1.81
N ASP A 21 5.16 -11.21 2.21
CA ASP A 21 5.37 -12.45 2.96
C ASP A 21 4.52 -12.41 4.24
N LYS A 22 3.84 -13.52 4.55
CA LYS A 22 3.02 -13.69 5.75
C LYS A 22 3.74 -13.30 7.04
N ALA A 23 5.04 -13.56 7.14
CA ALA A 23 5.82 -13.20 8.32
C ALA A 23 5.84 -11.68 8.58
N LYS A 24 5.65 -10.85 7.54
CA LYS A 24 5.65 -9.39 7.64
C LYS A 24 4.36 -8.83 8.25
N ASP A 25 3.30 -9.63 8.39
CA ASP A 25 2.09 -9.20 9.10
C ASP A 25 2.39 -8.82 10.56
N ALA A 26 3.47 -9.34 11.14
CA ALA A 26 3.98 -8.97 12.45
C ALA A 26 4.37 -7.48 12.58
N TYR A 27 4.58 -6.77 11.47
CA TYR A 27 4.89 -5.34 11.50
C TYR A 27 3.65 -4.45 11.66
N LEU A 28 2.45 -4.98 11.45
CA LEU A 28 1.21 -4.23 11.63
C LEU A 28 0.89 -4.05 13.12
N LYS A 29 0.68 -2.81 13.54
CA LYS A 29 0.21 -2.48 14.88
C LYS A 29 -1.31 -2.34 14.87
N MET A 30 -2.02 -3.40 15.25
CA MET A 30 -3.49 -3.40 15.24
C MET A 30 -4.06 -2.44 16.28
N GLY A 31 -5.04 -1.62 15.87
CA GLY A 31 -5.66 -0.61 16.76
C GLY A 31 -4.82 0.65 16.98
N GLU A 32 -3.60 0.70 16.43
CA GLU A 32 -2.68 1.83 16.57
C GLU A 32 -2.40 2.53 15.24
N TRP A 33 -1.70 3.67 15.32
CA TRP A 33 -1.20 4.35 14.14
C TRP A 33 -0.02 3.60 13.51
N ASN A 34 -0.14 3.35 12.22
CA ASN A 34 0.92 2.76 11.40
C ASN A 34 1.48 3.83 10.45
N LYS A 35 2.81 3.82 10.25
CA LYS A 35 3.48 4.70 9.28
C LYS A 35 3.68 3.95 7.97
N MET A 36 3.07 4.43 6.90
CA MET A 36 3.25 3.88 5.56
C MET A 36 4.14 4.79 4.72
N LYS A 37 5.04 4.19 3.94
CA LYS A 37 5.82 4.88 2.91
C LYS A 37 5.65 4.10 1.61
N ILE A 38 5.37 4.82 0.53
CA ILE A 38 5.25 4.25 -0.82
C ILE A 38 6.23 5.03 -1.69
N ILE A 39 7.11 4.31 -2.39
CA ILE A 39 8.05 4.87 -3.35
C ILE A 39 7.62 4.36 -4.72
N CYS A 40 7.24 5.28 -5.61
CA CYS A 40 6.95 4.99 -7.01
C CYS A 40 8.05 5.61 -7.85
N ASN A 41 9.00 4.81 -8.33
CA ASN A 41 10.13 5.26 -9.14
C ASN A 41 10.08 4.56 -10.50
N GLY A 42 9.65 5.29 -11.54
CA GLY A 42 9.38 4.72 -12.85
C GLY A 42 8.35 3.58 -12.76
N ASP A 43 8.70 2.42 -13.27
CA ASP A 43 7.90 1.19 -13.25
C ASP A 43 7.95 0.42 -11.92
N THR A 44 8.76 0.89 -10.96
CA THR A 44 9.03 0.16 -9.73
C THR A 44 8.34 0.81 -8.54
N VAL A 45 7.48 0.04 -7.87
CA VAL A 45 6.79 0.43 -6.64
C VAL A 45 7.33 -0.37 -5.47
N THR A 46 7.75 0.33 -4.41
CA THR A 46 8.16 -0.28 -3.14
C THR A 46 7.34 0.28 -2.00
N THR A 47 6.79 -0.59 -1.17
CA THR A 47 5.97 -0.22 -0.02
C THR A 47 6.69 -0.54 1.29
N TYR A 48 6.45 0.28 2.31
CA TYR A 48 6.99 0.08 3.65
C TYR A 48 5.90 0.28 4.70
N LEU A 49 5.93 -0.53 5.75
CA LEU A 49 5.10 -0.41 6.93
C LEU A 49 5.98 -0.30 8.16
N ASN A 50 5.81 0.78 8.92
CA ASN A 50 6.56 1.05 10.15
C ASN A 50 8.10 0.99 9.96
N GLY A 51 8.59 1.32 8.77
CA GLY A 51 10.02 1.29 8.42
C GLY A 51 10.50 -0.01 7.79
N HIS A 52 9.70 -1.08 7.81
CA HIS A 52 10.03 -2.36 7.18
C HIS A 52 9.51 -2.41 5.74
N GLU A 53 10.32 -2.89 4.81
CA GLU A 53 9.90 -3.11 3.42
C GLU A 53 8.88 -4.25 3.35
N MET A 54 7.73 -3.99 2.74
CA MET A 54 6.64 -4.97 2.61
C MET A 54 6.74 -5.71 1.28
N VAL A 55 6.69 -4.98 0.16
CA VAL A 55 6.87 -5.54 -1.19
C VAL A 55 7.64 -4.58 -2.09
N LYS A 56 8.25 -5.15 -3.13
CA LYS A 56 8.81 -4.44 -4.27
C LYS A 56 8.29 -5.10 -5.54
N LEU A 57 7.69 -4.32 -6.43
CA LEU A 57 7.15 -4.78 -7.72
C LEU A 57 7.66 -3.87 -8.83
N THR A 58 8.11 -4.48 -9.92
CA THR A 58 8.40 -3.79 -11.18
C THR A 58 7.32 -4.17 -12.17
N ASP A 59 6.55 -3.20 -12.68
CA ASP A 59 5.40 -3.40 -13.54
C ASP A 59 5.27 -2.25 -14.56
N GLU A 60 5.50 -2.57 -15.84
CA GLU A 60 5.51 -1.58 -16.93
C GLU A 60 4.18 -0.82 -17.06
N LYS A 61 3.05 -1.49 -16.79
CA LYS A 61 1.73 -0.86 -16.87
C LYS A 61 1.54 0.19 -15.78
N ILE A 62 2.06 -0.05 -14.58
CA ILE A 62 2.13 0.99 -13.53
C ILE A 62 3.07 2.12 -13.95
N GLY A 63 4.24 1.81 -14.52
CA GLY A 63 5.22 2.81 -14.94
C GLY A 63 4.72 3.77 -16.04
N ASN A 64 3.84 3.29 -16.92
CA ASN A 64 3.18 4.10 -17.94
C ASN A 64 1.95 4.87 -17.39
N GLY A 65 1.55 4.62 -16.14
CA GLY A 65 0.39 5.21 -15.52
C GLY A 65 0.62 6.66 -15.07
N LYS A 66 -0.36 7.53 -15.32
CA LYS A 66 -0.46 8.86 -14.70
C LYS A 66 -1.78 8.96 -13.96
N GLY A 67 -1.74 9.38 -12.69
CA GLY A 67 -2.92 9.41 -11.84
C GLY A 67 -2.77 10.31 -10.61
N GLY A 68 -3.67 10.13 -9.65
CA GLY A 68 -3.67 10.85 -8.38
C GLY A 68 -3.65 9.90 -7.18
N ILE A 69 -3.49 10.48 -5.99
CA ILE A 69 -3.55 9.73 -4.72
C ILE A 69 -4.97 9.84 -4.17
N ALA A 70 -5.59 8.70 -3.90
CA ALA A 70 -6.92 8.61 -3.30
C ALA A 70 -6.88 7.76 -2.02
N LEU A 71 -7.75 8.07 -1.07
CA LEU A 71 -7.93 7.31 0.16
C LEU A 71 -9.25 6.54 0.07
N GLN A 72 -9.15 5.21 0.02
CA GLN A 72 -10.32 4.36 -0.13
C GLN A 72 -11.01 4.10 1.20
N ILE A 73 -12.35 4.14 1.20
CA ILE A 73 -13.20 3.53 2.22
C ILE A 73 -13.95 2.39 1.53
N HIS A 74 -13.75 1.16 1.99
CA HIS A 74 -14.42 0.00 1.42
C HIS A 74 -15.88 -0.05 1.89
N ASP A 75 -16.77 -0.52 1.02
CA ASP A 75 -18.17 -0.79 1.36
C ASP A 75 -18.28 -1.98 2.34
N GLY A 76 -19.38 -2.05 3.10
CA GLY A 76 -19.64 -3.12 4.07
C GLY A 76 -19.98 -2.64 5.49
N GLY A 77 -19.90 -1.34 5.75
CA GLY A 77 -20.25 -0.74 7.05
C GLY A 77 -19.29 -1.12 8.19
N GLY A 78 -19.46 -0.49 9.36
CA GLY A 78 -18.76 -0.86 10.60
C GLY A 78 -17.27 -0.51 10.72
N ILE A 79 -16.62 -0.04 9.66
CA ILE A 79 -15.19 0.29 9.66
C ILE A 79 -14.99 1.80 9.77
N LYS A 80 -14.15 2.22 10.73
CA LYS A 80 -13.62 3.59 10.82
C LYS A 80 -12.14 3.56 10.43
N VAL A 81 -11.80 4.17 9.30
CA VAL A 81 -10.41 4.38 8.90
C VAL A 81 -10.05 5.85 9.14
N LYS A 82 -8.84 6.08 9.65
CA LYS A 82 -8.33 7.42 9.91
C LYS A 82 -6.95 7.56 9.27
N TRP A 83 -6.72 8.69 8.62
CA TRP A 83 -5.43 9.06 8.06
C TRP A 83 -4.97 10.38 8.66
N ARG A 84 -3.66 10.55 8.80
CA ARG A 84 -3.01 11.80 9.22
C ARG A 84 -1.61 11.88 8.64
N ASN A 85 -1.04 13.08 8.60
CA ASN A 85 0.37 13.30 8.21
C ASN A 85 0.69 12.76 6.81
N ILE A 86 -0.16 13.09 5.84
CA ILE A 86 0.03 12.70 4.43
C ILE A 86 0.94 13.74 3.77
N TYR A 87 2.09 13.28 3.29
CA TYR A 87 3.06 14.11 2.58
C TYR A 87 3.38 13.46 1.24
N LEU A 88 3.61 14.30 0.23
CA LEU A 88 4.03 13.89 -1.10
C LEU A 88 5.30 14.65 -1.47
N THR A 89 6.27 13.94 -2.04
CA THR A 89 7.51 14.50 -2.57
C THR A 89 7.76 13.84 -3.91
N GLU A 90 7.91 14.67 -4.94
CA GLU A 90 8.32 14.23 -6.28
C GLU A 90 9.77 13.72 -6.24
N LEU A 91 10.06 12.69 -7.02
CA LEU A 91 11.39 12.04 -7.07
C LEU A 91 12.26 12.59 -8.20
#